data_AF-A0A848GJY2-F1
#
_entry.id   AF-A0A848GJY2-F1
#
_cell.length_a   1.000
_cell.length_b   1.000
_cell.length_c   1.000
_cell.angle_alpha   90.00
_cell.angle_beta   90.00
_cell.angle_gamma   90.00
#
_symmetry.space_group_name_H-M   'P 1'
#
loop_
_entity.id
_entity.type
_entity.pdbx_description
1 polymer ?
#
loop_
_entity_poly.entity_id
_entity_poly.type
_entity_poly.pdbx_seq_one_letter_code
_entity_poly.pdbx_strand_id
1 'polypeptide(L)'
;MKESLKKYLEYIDSDEDFSFKVRMEAEWDDHAYQEFIRLMTAVINDYKDSGLIPIPVMLFFTSGLDQLIGIVTNPLFFKTASREYEDLVRGRVAELETLQKKFLCGELFMQS
;
A
#
# COMPACT_ATOMS: atom_id res chain seq x y z
N MET A 1 -1.09 1.43 22.01
CA MET A 1 -1.12 1.25 20.55
C MET A 1 -2.58 1.30 20.11
N LYS A 2 -2.94 2.03 19.05
CA LYS A 2 -4.34 2.06 18.59
C LYS A 2 -4.71 0.73 17.90
N GLU A 3 -5.98 0.37 17.93
CA GLU A 3 -6.48 -0.91 17.40
C GLU A 3 -6.23 -1.04 15.88
N SER A 4 -6.33 0.04 15.12
CA SER A 4 -5.98 0.07 13.69
C SER A 4 -4.55 -0.36 13.44
N LEU A 5 -3.58 0.16 14.21
CA LEU A 5 -2.17 -0.19 14.07
C LEU A 5 -1.93 -1.66 14.44
N LYS A 6 -2.64 -2.17 15.46
CA LYS A 6 -2.54 -3.57 15.83
C LYS A 6 -2.99 -4.49 14.70
N LYS A 7 -4.16 -4.21 14.09
CA LYS A 7 -4.68 -4.98 12.94
C LYS A 7 -3.78 -4.89 11.71
N TYR A 8 -3.23 -3.70 11.44
CA TYR A 8 -2.28 -3.53 10.34
C TYR A 8 -0.99 -4.34 10.57
N LEU A 9 -0.46 -4.34 11.79
CA LEU A 9 0.72 -5.13 12.16
C LEU A 9 0.47 -6.64 12.04
N GLU A 10 -0.68 -7.10 12.54
CA GLU A 10 -1.11 -8.51 12.40
C GLU A 10 -1.26 -8.91 10.93
N TYR A 11 -1.75 -8.01 10.07
CA TYR A 11 -1.88 -8.25 8.63
C TYR A 11 -0.52 -8.35 7.92
N ILE A 12 0.39 -7.39 8.13
CA ILE A 12 1.70 -7.40 7.44
C ILE A 12 2.66 -8.50 7.94
N ASP A 13 2.37 -9.10 9.11
CA ASP A 13 3.09 -10.26 9.65
C ASP A 13 2.45 -11.59 9.22
N SER A 14 1.31 -11.55 8.53
CA SER A 14 0.58 -12.73 8.07
C SER A 14 0.98 -13.15 6.65
N ASP A 15 0.70 -14.41 6.32
CA ASP A 15 0.83 -14.93 4.95
C ASP A 15 -0.14 -14.26 3.96
N GLU A 16 -1.06 -13.42 4.45
CA GLU A 16 -2.04 -12.65 3.65
C GLU A 16 -1.54 -11.25 3.26
N ASP A 17 -0.32 -10.86 3.66
CA ASP A 17 0.27 -9.57 3.26
C ASP A 17 0.33 -9.43 1.73
N PHE A 18 -0.41 -8.45 1.22
CA PHE A 18 -0.44 -8.09 -0.17
C PHE A 18 0.96 -7.82 -0.75
N SER A 19 1.80 -7.06 -0.04
CA SER A 19 3.14 -6.70 -0.56
C SER A 19 4.04 -7.92 -0.68
N PHE A 20 3.96 -8.83 0.30
CA PHE A 20 4.64 -10.12 0.26
C PHE A 20 4.14 -11.00 -0.88
N LYS A 21 2.82 -11.17 -1.05
CA LYS A 21 2.24 -11.97 -2.13
C LYS A 21 2.66 -11.47 -3.52
N VAL A 22 2.56 -10.16 -3.77
CA VAL A 22 2.99 -9.56 -5.06
C VAL A 22 4.47 -9.88 -5.34
N ARG A 23 5.33 -9.87 -4.31
CA ARG A 23 6.76 -10.20 -4.47
C ARG A 23 7.01 -11.67 -4.78
N MET A 24 6.29 -12.57 -4.10
CA MET A 24 6.51 -14.00 -4.23
C MET A 24 5.84 -14.60 -5.45
N GLU A 25 4.67 -14.09 -5.82
CA GLU A 25 3.80 -14.66 -6.85
C GLU A 25 3.87 -13.88 -8.16
N ALA A 26 4.42 -12.65 -8.14
CA ALA A 26 4.40 -11.73 -9.28
C ALA A 26 2.97 -11.50 -9.82
N GLU A 27 2.00 -11.48 -8.92
CA GLU A 27 0.58 -11.28 -9.21
C GLU A 27 0.00 -10.23 -8.25
N TRP A 28 -0.82 -9.34 -8.82
CA TRP A 28 -1.66 -8.39 -8.11
C TRP A 28 -3.06 -8.95 -7.89
N ASP A 29 -3.39 -9.24 -6.64
CA ASP A 29 -4.77 -9.48 -6.20
C ASP A 29 -5.41 -8.15 -5.77
N ASP A 30 -6.40 -7.68 -6.52
CA ASP A 30 -7.07 -6.40 -6.23
C ASP A 30 -7.85 -6.44 -4.92
N HIS A 31 -8.38 -7.61 -4.51
CA HIS A 31 -9.08 -7.74 -3.23
C HIS A 31 -8.08 -7.58 -2.06
N ALA A 32 -6.92 -8.22 -2.16
CA ALA A 32 -5.85 -8.06 -1.17
C ALA A 32 -5.32 -6.62 -1.12
N TYR A 33 -5.16 -5.97 -2.28
CA TYR A 33 -4.81 -4.55 -2.35
C TYR A 33 -5.83 -3.66 -1.62
N GLN A 34 -7.13 -3.85 -1.87
CA GLN A 34 -8.18 -3.06 -1.22
C GLN A 34 -8.15 -3.23 0.29
N GLU A 35 -7.94 -4.45 0.79
CA GLU A 35 -7.85 -4.71 2.22
C GLU A 35 -6.61 -4.04 2.84
N PHE A 36 -5.45 -4.14 2.18
CA PHE A 36 -4.24 -3.47 2.59
C PHE A 36 -4.41 -1.94 2.69
N ILE A 37 -5.00 -1.31 1.67
CA ILE A 37 -5.28 0.12 1.66
C ILE A 37 -6.27 0.51 2.76
N ARG A 38 -7.31 -0.31 2.99
CA ARG A 38 -8.30 -0.08 4.04
C ARG A 38 -7.65 -0.07 5.42
N LEU A 39 -6.79 -1.05 5.71
CA LEU A 39 -6.06 -1.15 6.98
C LEU A 39 -5.11 0.03 7.16
N MET A 40 -4.30 0.34 6.15
CA MET A 40 -3.36 1.46 6.21
C MET A 40 -4.07 2.81 6.40
N THR A 41 -5.15 3.05 5.65
CA THR A 41 -5.94 4.27 5.76
C THR A 41 -6.58 4.38 7.15
N ALA A 42 -7.01 3.27 7.75
CA ALA A 42 -7.49 3.26 9.14
C ALA A 42 -6.40 3.69 10.12
N VAL A 43 -5.15 3.23 9.94
CA VAL A 43 -4.01 3.67 10.76
C VAL A 43 -3.76 5.16 10.59
N ILE A 44 -3.71 5.66 9.36
CA ILE A 44 -3.46 7.09 9.09
C ILE A 44 -4.53 7.94 9.77
N ASN A 45 -5.81 7.60 9.58
CA ASN A 45 -6.93 8.33 10.18
C ASN A 45 -6.89 8.31 11.71
N ASP A 46 -6.54 7.17 12.31
CA ASP A 46 -6.41 7.07 13.75
C ASP A 46 -5.26 7.94 14.27
N TYR A 47 -4.16 8.09 13.52
CA TYR A 47 -2.98 8.82 13.99
C TYR A 47 -2.92 10.29 13.53
N LYS A 48 -3.83 10.74 12.66
CA LYS A 48 -3.74 12.05 12.00
C LYS A 48 -3.61 13.24 12.96
N ASP A 49 -4.33 13.22 14.07
CA ASP A 49 -4.34 14.30 15.08
C ASP A 49 -3.30 14.10 16.20
N SER A 50 -2.52 13.01 16.16
CA SER A 50 -1.60 12.66 17.25
C SER A 50 -0.23 13.34 17.15
N GLY A 51 0.09 13.96 16.01
CA GLY A 51 1.44 14.44 15.69
C GLY A 51 2.48 13.33 15.54
N LEU A 52 2.06 12.06 15.56
CA LEU A 52 2.92 10.88 15.43
C LEU A 52 2.50 10.06 14.22
N ILE A 53 3.48 9.49 13.53
CA ILE A 53 3.27 8.55 12.42
C ILE A 53 3.86 7.19 12.80
N PRO A 54 3.07 6.11 12.74
CA PRO A 54 3.60 4.76 12.97
C PRO A 54 4.71 4.41 11.97
N ILE A 55 5.85 3.93 12.50
CA ILE A 55 7.03 3.54 11.70
C ILE A 55 6.68 2.60 10.54
N PRO A 56 5.84 1.55 10.70
CA PRO A 56 5.48 0.66 9.60
C PRO A 56 4.81 1.37 8.41
N VAL A 57 3.96 2.36 8.67
CA VAL A 57 3.30 3.16 7.62
C VAL A 57 4.32 4.07 6.93
N MET A 58 5.19 4.71 7.72
CA MET A 58 6.29 5.52 7.18
C MET A 58 7.24 4.68 6.30
N LEU A 59 7.62 3.48 6.73
CA LEU A 59 8.50 2.60 5.96
C LEU A 59 7.86 2.16 4.64
N PHE A 60 6.56 1.90 4.63
CA PHE A 60 5.84 1.62 3.39
C PHE A 60 5.99 2.78 2.40
N PHE A 61 5.63 4.01 2.78
CA PHE A 61 5.68 5.14 1.85
C PHE A 61 7.09 5.61 1.49
N THR A 62 8.11 5.30 2.29
CA THR A 62 9.50 5.72 2.02
C THR A 62 10.35 4.67 1.32
N SER A 63 9.93 3.41 1.30
CA SER A 63 10.72 2.33 0.70
C SER A 63 9.89 1.15 0.18
N GLY A 64 8.85 0.76 0.92
CA GLY A 64 8.01 -0.39 0.54
C GLY A 64 7.29 -0.18 -0.79
N LEU A 65 6.77 1.03 -1.03
CA LEU A 65 6.05 1.36 -2.25
C LEU A 65 6.98 1.32 -3.47
N ASP A 66 8.19 1.88 -3.39
CA ASP A 66 9.15 1.87 -4.50
C ASP A 66 9.53 0.43 -4.88
N GLN A 67 9.66 -0.46 -3.88
CA GLN A 67 9.89 -1.88 -4.12
C GLN A 67 8.70 -2.54 -4.83
N LEU A 68 7.48 -2.28 -4.35
CA LEU A 68 6.24 -2.79 -4.97
C LEU A 68 6.11 -2.33 -6.42
N ILE A 69 6.31 -1.03 -6.67
CA ILE A 69 6.28 -0.44 -8.01
C ILE A 69 7.36 -1.08 -8.90
N GLY A 70 8.58 -1.27 -8.39
CA GLY A 70 9.66 -1.92 -9.14
C GLY A 70 9.32 -3.34 -9.61
N ILE A 71 8.52 -4.09 -8.84
CA ILE A 71 8.06 -5.44 -9.21
C ILE A 71 7.02 -5.35 -10.33
N VAL A 72 5.99 -4.54 -10.15
CA VAL A 72 4.85 -4.47 -11.10
C VAL A 72 5.18 -3.72 -12.38
N THR A 73 6.24 -2.90 -12.40
CA THR A 73 6.73 -2.23 -13.61
C THR A 73 7.64 -3.12 -14.46
N ASN A 74 8.04 -4.29 -13.95
CA ASN A 74 8.83 -5.25 -14.73
C ASN A 74 8.00 -5.77 -15.92
N PRO A 75 8.52 -5.75 -17.17
CA PRO A 75 7.80 -6.27 -18.32
C PRO A 75 7.35 -7.74 -18.20
N LEU A 76 8.05 -8.53 -17.38
CA LEU A 76 7.70 -9.93 -17.13
C LEU A 76 6.43 -10.08 -16.27
N PHE A 77 6.09 -9.07 -15.47
CA PHE A 77 4.90 -9.07 -14.62
C PHE A 77 3.61 -9.21 -15.46
N PHE A 78 3.55 -8.53 -16.60
CA PHE A 78 2.39 -8.55 -17.49
C PHE A 78 2.51 -9.53 -18.67
N LYS A 79 3.54 -10.39 -18.69
CA LYS A 79 3.87 -11.22 -19.87
C LYS A 79 2.69 -12.06 -20.37
N THR A 80 1.86 -12.55 -19.45
CA THR A 80 0.69 -13.39 -19.74
C THR A 80 -0.62 -12.76 -19.30
N ALA A 81 -0.59 -11.49 -18.89
CA ALA A 81 -1.76 -10.79 -18.38
C ALA A 81 -2.68 -10.32 -19.52
N SER A 82 -3.97 -10.16 -19.20
CA SER A 82 -4.88 -9.44 -20.10
C SER A 82 -4.63 -7.94 -20.04
N ARG A 83 -5.10 -7.21 -21.05
CA ARG A 83 -5.02 -5.76 -21.08
C ARG A 83 -5.84 -5.12 -19.96
N GLU A 84 -7.02 -5.67 -19.66
CA GLU A 84 -7.86 -5.18 -18.56
C GLU A 84 -7.15 -5.28 -17.21
N TYR A 85 -6.42 -6.38 -17.00
CA TYR A 85 -5.61 -6.57 -15.81
C TYR A 85 -4.45 -5.58 -15.74
N GLU A 86 -3.72 -5.39 -16.84
CA GLU A 86 -2.66 -4.39 -16.89
C GLU A 86 -3.18 -2.98 -16.60
N ASP A 87 -4.29 -2.58 -17.20
CA ASP A 87 -4.92 -1.28 -16.97
C ASP A 87 -5.37 -1.13 -15.50
N LEU A 88 -5.91 -2.19 -14.88
CA LEU A 88 -6.26 -2.21 -13.46
C LEU A 88 -5.02 -1.95 -12.58
N VAL A 89 -3.96 -2.75 -12.75
CA VAL A 89 -2.74 -2.64 -11.92
C VAL A 89 -2.10 -1.27 -12.11
N ARG A 90 -2.03 -0.76 -13.34
CA ARG A 90 -1.52 0.60 -13.62
C ARG A 90 -2.36 1.67 -12.93
N GLY A 91 -3.68 1.52 -12.92
CA GLY A 91 -4.59 2.39 -12.17
C GLY A 91 -4.28 2.39 -10.67
N ARG A 92 -4.07 1.22 -10.06
CA ARG A 92 -3.73 1.10 -8.64
C ARG A 92 -2.35 1.65 -8.29
N VAL A 93 -1.37 1.49 -9.17
CA VAL A 93 -0.05 2.12 -9.00
C VAL A 93 -0.20 3.65 -8.95
N ALA A 94 -0.97 4.24 -9.86
CA ALA A 94 -1.21 5.68 -9.86
C ALA A 94 -1.95 6.16 -8.58
N GLU A 95 -2.89 5.36 -8.06
CA GLU A 95 -3.53 5.61 -6.76
C GLU A 95 -2.51 5.64 -5.62
N LEU A 96 -1.61 4.64 -5.56
CA LEU A 96 -0.56 4.54 -4.55
C LEU A 96 0.45 5.68 -4.62
N GLU A 97 0.91 6.05 -5.81
CA GLU A 97 1.81 7.20 -6.02
C GLU A 97 1.15 8.51 -5.56
N THR A 98 -0.15 8.67 -5.86
CA THR A 98 -0.93 9.81 -5.38
C THR A 98 -1.02 9.81 -3.85
N LEU A 99 -1.26 8.65 -3.24
CA LEU A 99 -1.34 8.50 -1.79
C LEU A 99 0.01 8.78 -1.12
N GLN A 100 1.12 8.30 -1.70
CA GLN A 100 2.48 8.57 -1.23
C GLN A 100 2.78 10.06 -1.27
N LYS A 101 2.45 10.75 -2.38
CA LYS A 101 2.63 12.20 -2.48
C LYS A 101 1.86 12.92 -1.37
N LYS A 102 0.59 12.57 -1.15
CA LYS A 102 -0.23 13.15 -0.07
C LYS A 102 0.37 12.89 1.31
N PHE A 103 0.91 11.69 1.54
CA PHE A 103 1.58 11.34 2.78
C PHE A 103 2.85 12.19 3.00
N LEU A 104 3.74 12.25 2.01
CA LEU A 104 5.02 12.97 2.10
C LEU A 104 4.85 14.49 2.21
N CYS A 105 3.82 15.05 1.57
CA CYS A 105 3.47 16.47 1.70
C CYS A 105 2.69 16.79 2.99
N GLY A 106 2.38 15.79 3.81
CA GLY A 106 1.63 15.97 5.05
C GLY A 106 0.13 16.20 4.86
N GLU A 107 -0.40 16.14 3.63
CA GLU A 107 -1.81 16.38 3.32
C GLU A 107 -2.75 15.41 4.05
N LEU A 108 -2.29 14.18 4.30
CA LEU A 108 -3.08 13.19 5.06
C LEU A 108 -3.19 13.52 6.55
N PHE A 109 -2.45 14.52 7.04
CA PHE A 109 -2.35 14.92 8.44
C PHE A 109 -2.76 16.38 8.67
N MET A 110 -3.09 17.14 7.62
CA MET A 110 -3.60 18.50 7.73
C MET A 110 -5.12 18.47 8.00
N GLN A 111 -5.58 19.20 9.01
CA GLN A 111 -7.00 19.35 9.31
C GLN A 111 -7.70 20.12 8.18
N SER A 112 -8.82 19.57 7.68
CA SER A 112 -9.82 20.30 6.90
C SER A 112 -10.86 20.94 7.80
#